data_AF-A0A429HRV1-F1
#
_entry.id   AF-A0A429HRV1-F1
#
_cell.length_a   1.000
_cell.length_b   1.000
_cell.length_c   1.000
_cell.angle_alpha   90.00
_cell.angle_beta   90.00
_cell.angle_gamma   90.00
#
_symmetry.space_group_name_H-M   'P 1'
#
loop_
_entity.id
_entity.type
_entity.pdbx_description
1 polymer ?
#
loop_
_entity_poly.entity_id
_entity_poly.type
_entity_poly.pdbx_seq_one_letter_code
_entity_poly.pdbx_strand_id
1 'polypeptide(L)'
;TRSELRFTANAPGLSAVLRAGYAANRTPDNPGAFAVNLSSERVRGALTILDGLRQGQSLGALLGYRFERGLHDRHGQAEVDQFISALRLRFPLLAGKIAQTAADPQAGPDDIGQVEARNVIDGLALVRHLTREGVSQIYPFDIVGLPPADSGQLDALTAEAARLLDDNDAVADLAVAESAHQALAGNVERASATLDAYAKDGLPPEPTRHAQT
;
A
#
# COMPACT_ATOMS: atom_id res chain seq x y z
N THR A 1 30.43 -3.11 -10.56
CA THR A 1 30.58 -2.59 -9.17
C THR A 1 29.29 -2.84 -8.43
N ARG A 2 29.21 -4.01 -7.77
CA ARG A 2 28.03 -4.50 -7.04
C ARG A 2 28.04 -3.86 -5.64
N SER A 3 27.08 -2.99 -5.34
CA SER A 3 26.86 -2.50 -3.97
C SER A 3 26.12 -3.59 -3.18
N GLU A 4 26.86 -4.34 -2.38
CA GLU A 4 26.28 -5.19 -1.33
C GLU A 4 25.64 -4.26 -0.29
N LEU A 5 24.30 -4.15 -0.31
CA LEU A 5 23.51 -3.68 0.82
C LEU A 5 23.56 -4.74 1.92
N ARG A 6 24.70 -4.80 2.62
CA ARG A 6 24.79 -5.50 3.90
C ARG A 6 24.04 -4.65 4.92
N PHE A 7 22.83 -5.09 5.24
CA PHE A 7 22.09 -4.68 6.43
C PHE A 7 22.90 -5.13 7.66
N THR A 8 23.94 -4.39 8.03
CA THR A 8 24.71 -4.68 9.25
C THR A 8 23.86 -4.24 10.43
N ALA A 9 23.43 -5.24 11.20
CA ALA A 9 22.66 -5.15 12.43
C ALA A 9 23.43 -4.45 13.58
N ASN A 10 23.84 -3.19 13.40
CA ASN A 10 24.39 -2.34 14.46
C ASN A 10 24.11 -0.86 14.16
N ALA A 11 22.85 -0.46 14.22
CA ALA A 11 22.47 0.95 14.28
C ALA A 11 21.73 1.23 15.60
N PRO A 12 22.42 1.22 16.76
CA PRO A 12 21.81 1.57 18.05
C PRO A 12 21.10 2.94 18.01
N GLY A 13 21.56 3.86 17.15
CA GLY A 13 20.92 5.14 16.89
C GLY A 13 19.53 5.04 16.24
N LEU A 14 19.32 4.13 15.28
CA LEU A 14 18.02 3.98 14.60
C LEU A 14 16.96 3.48 15.58
N SER A 15 17.24 2.39 16.30
CA SER A 15 16.32 1.86 17.30
C SER A 15 16.01 2.86 18.41
N ALA A 16 17.00 3.67 18.82
CA ALA A 16 16.79 4.73 19.80
C ALA A 16 15.86 5.83 19.27
N VAL A 17 16.03 6.26 18.02
CA VAL A 17 15.16 7.26 17.37
C VAL A 17 13.73 6.74 17.21
N LEU A 18 13.56 5.52 16.70
CA LEU A 18 12.23 4.92 16.55
C LEU A 18 11.53 4.76 17.91
N ARG A 19 12.27 4.32 18.94
CA ARG A 19 11.72 4.19 20.31
C ARG A 19 11.36 5.55 20.90
N ALA A 20 12.16 6.59 20.65
CA ALA A 20 11.87 7.94 21.11
C ALA A 20 10.60 8.50 20.43
N GLY A 21 10.46 8.27 19.12
CA GLY A 21 9.26 8.65 18.36
C GLY A 21 7.99 7.98 18.89
N TYR A 22 8.03 6.67 19.13
CA TYR A 22 6.94 5.92 19.77
C TYR A 22 6.62 6.47 21.17
N ALA A 23 7.63 6.65 22.02
CA ALA A 23 7.43 7.12 23.39
C ALA A 23 6.85 8.54 23.46
N ALA A 24 7.20 9.42 22.51
CA ALA A 24 6.74 10.79 22.45
C ALA A 24 5.30 10.94 21.93
N ASN A 25 4.83 10.00 21.11
CA ASN A 25 3.54 10.11 20.42
C ASN A 25 2.46 9.13 20.91
N ARG A 26 2.82 8.07 21.64
CA ARG A 26 1.83 7.16 22.23
C ARG A 26 0.93 7.92 23.20
N THR A 27 -0.38 7.79 23.03
CA THR A 27 -1.39 8.32 23.96
C THR A 27 -2.25 7.16 24.49
N PRO A 28 -3.02 7.35 25.57
CA PRO A 28 -3.98 6.34 26.01
C PRO A 28 -5.00 5.98 24.91
N ASP A 29 -5.42 6.96 24.11
CA ASP A 29 -6.38 6.80 23.03
C ASP A 29 -5.75 6.19 21.75
N ASN A 30 -4.43 6.35 21.59
CA ASN A 30 -3.67 5.75 20.49
C ASN A 30 -2.34 5.17 20.99
N PRO A 31 -2.36 4.02 21.68
CA PRO A 31 -1.16 3.45 22.31
C PRO A 31 -0.15 2.94 21.27
N GLY A 32 -0.58 2.67 20.04
CA GLY A 32 0.26 2.22 18.94
C GLY A 32 0.82 3.34 18.05
N ALA A 33 0.60 4.62 18.39
CA ALA A 33 1.09 5.73 17.58
C ALA A 33 2.61 5.66 17.38
N PHE A 34 3.07 5.69 16.12
CA PHE A 34 4.48 5.52 15.74
C PHE A 34 5.12 4.20 16.21
N ALA A 35 4.33 3.15 16.48
CA ALA A 35 4.85 1.81 16.64
C ALA A 35 5.26 1.27 15.27
N VAL A 36 6.56 1.00 15.10
CA VAL A 36 7.11 0.50 13.83
C VAL A 36 7.37 -1.01 13.94
N ASN A 37 6.88 -1.80 12.99
CA ASN A 37 7.06 -3.25 12.94
C ASN A 37 7.87 -3.69 11.71
N LEU A 38 9.17 -3.96 11.89
CA LEU A 38 10.08 -4.38 10.81
C LEU A 38 10.29 -5.90 10.77
N SER A 39 9.22 -6.69 10.92
CA SER A 39 9.33 -8.14 10.73
C SER A 39 9.88 -8.47 9.33
N SER A 40 10.65 -9.54 9.21
CA SER A 40 11.31 -9.88 7.93
C SER A 40 10.33 -10.10 6.78
N GLU A 41 9.13 -10.62 7.08
CA GLU A 41 8.05 -10.79 6.12
C GLU A 41 7.54 -9.43 5.61
N ARG A 42 7.19 -8.52 6.53
CA ARG A 42 6.72 -7.16 6.21
C ARG A 42 7.75 -6.38 5.42
N VAL A 43 9.02 -6.42 5.83
CA VAL A 43 10.11 -5.74 5.13
C VAL A 43 10.28 -6.27 3.70
N ARG A 44 10.22 -7.60 3.50
CA ARG A 44 10.30 -8.19 2.15
C ARG A 44 9.11 -7.79 1.29
N GLY A 45 7.91 -7.80 1.85
CA GLY A 45 6.69 -7.34 1.19
C GLY A 45 6.78 -5.88 0.76
N ALA A 46 7.19 -5.01 1.68
CA ALA A 46 7.34 -3.58 1.45
C ALA A 46 8.44 -3.26 0.40
N LEU A 47 9.59 -3.96 0.43
CA LEU A 47 10.64 -3.80 -0.57
C LEU A 47 10.13 -4.13 -1.98
N THR A 48 9.30 -5.17 -2.13
CA THR A 48 8.70 -5.53 -3.41
C THR A 48 7.81 -4.40 -3.96
N ILE A 49 7.03 -3.77 -3.09
CA ILE A 49 6.17 -2.62 -3.46
C ILE A 49 7.04 -1.41 -3.84
N LEU A 50 8.07 -1.10 -3.04
CA LEU A 50 8.99 0.00 -3.34
C LEU A 50 9.74 -0.20 -4.66
N ASP A 51 10.10 -1.43 -5.01
CA ASP A 51 10.71 -1.75 -6.31
C ASP A 51 9.74 -1.52 -7.47
N GLY A 52 8.45 -1.83 -7.30
CA GLY A 52 7.41 -1.50 -8.26
C GLY A 52 7.20 0.00 -8.45
N LEU A 53 7.21 0.78 -7.35
CA LEU A 53 7.14 2.24 -7.39
C LEU A 53 8.33 2.84 -8.16
N ARG A 54 9.54 2.31 -7.96
CA ARG A 54 10.75 2.72 -8.70
C ARG A 54 10.66 2.43 -10.19
N GLN A 55 9.86 1.43 -10.58
CA GLN A 55 9.57 1.08 -11.97
C GLN A 55 8.44 1.94 -12.57
N GLY A 56 7.90 2.91 -11.82
CA GLY A 56 6.86 3.83 -12.28
C GLY A 56 5.44 3.30 -12.15
N GLN A 57 5.23 2.17 -11.47
CA GLN A 57 3.88 1.72 -11.11
C GLN A 57 3.34 2.57 -9.96
N SER A 58 2.04 2.82 -9.92
CA SER A 58 1.44 3.57 -8.81
C SER A 58 1.25 2.67 -7.58
N LEU A 59 1.32 3.26 -6.38
CA LEU A 59 1.04 2.51 -5.14
C LEU A 59 -0.34 1.86 -5.17
N GLY A 60 -1.34 2.55 -5.71
CA GLY A 60 -2.71 2.03 -5.84
C GLY A 60 -2.79 0.77 -6.70
N ALA A 61 -2.06 0.72 -7.82
CA ALA A 61 -2.02 -0.46 -8.69
C ALA A 61 -1.31 -1.64 -8.01
N LEU A 62 -0.18 -1.39 -7.35
CA LEU A 62 0.60 -2.41 -6.65
C LEU A 62 -0.19 -3.06 -5.51
N LEU A 63 -0.82 -2.24 -4.69
CA LEU A 63 -1.67 -2.69 -3.59
C LEU A 63 -2.93 -3.41 -4.12
N GLY A 64 -3.56 -2.87 -5.16
CA GLY A 64 -4.71 -3.47 -5.81
C GLY A 64 -4.45 -4.85 -6.38
N TYR A 65 -3.33 -5.00 -7.11
CA TYR A 65 -2.90 -6.28 -7.65
C TYR A 65 -2.68 -7.32 -6.54
N ARG A 66 -2.02 -6.95 -5.44
CA ARG A 66 -1.79 -7.87 -4.31
C ARG A 66 -3.09 -8.32 -3.65
N PHE A 67 -4.04 -7.40 -3.48
CA PHE A 67 -5.36 -7.69 -2.92
C PHE A 67 -6.14 -8.66 -3.81
N GLU A 68 -6.26 -8.37 -5.12
CA GLU A 68 -7.01 -9.23 -6.05
C GLU A 68 -6.36 -10.60 -6.23
N ARG A 69 -5.03 -10.64 -6.35
CA ARG A 69 -4.28 -11.89 -6.37
C ARG A 69 -4.46 -12.67 -5.08
N GLY A 70 -4.52 -11.98 -3.94
CA GLY A 70 -4.79 -12.60 -2.65
C GLY A 70 -6.15 -13.28 -2.61
N LEU A 71 -7.20 -12.59 -3.09
CA LEU A 71 -8.54 -13.15 -3.25
C LEU A 71 -8.52 -14.40 -4.17
N HIS A 72 -7.88 -14.31 -5.34
CA HIS A 72 -7.83 -15.42 -6.27
C HIS A 72 -7.01 -16.62 -5.75
N ASP A 73 -5.78 -16.40 -5.29
CA ASP A 73 -4.82 -17.46 -4.98
C ASP A 73 -5.13 -18.14 -3.62
N ARG A 74 -5.55 -17.37 -2.60
CA ARG A 74 -5.79 -17.90 -1.24
C ARG A 74 -7.22 -18.35 -1.00
N HIS A 75 -8.16 -17.80 -1.77
CA HIS A 75 -9.59 -18.00 -1.56
C HIS A 75 -10.32 -18.48 -2.82
N GLY A 76 -9.61 -19.02 -3.82
CA GLY A 76 -10.18 -19.46 -5.09
C GLY A 76 -11.30 -20.52 -5.00
N GLN A 77 -11.52 -21.14 -3.84
CA GLN A 77 -12.67 -22.03 -3.60
C GLN A 77 -13.98 -21.27 -3.28
N ALA A 78 -13.91 -19.97 -2.95
CA ALA A 78 -15.05 -19.17 -2.50
C ALA A 78 -15.72 -18.34 -3.62
N GLU A 79 -15.34 -18.55 -4.89
CA GLU A 79 -15.90 -17.85 -6.07
C GLU A 79 -15.91 -16.30 -5.92
N VAL A 80 -14.80 -15.74 -5.42
CA VAL A 80 -14.73 -14.31 -5.04
C VAL A 80 -14.63 -13.33 -6.21
N ASP A 81 -14.53 -13.83 -7.44
CA ASP A 81 -14.34 -13.05 -8.67
C ASP A 81 -15.47 -12.03 -8.92
N GLN A 82 -16.69 -12.36 -8.50
CA GLN A 82 -17.83 -11.44 -8.60
C GLN A 82 -17.65 -10.17 -7.74
N PHE A 83 -16.96 -10.27 -6.61
CA PHE A 83 -16.69 -9.15 -5.71
C PHE A 83 -15.57 -8.27 -6.26
N ILE A 84 -14.57 -8.87 -6.90
CA ILE A 84 -13.47 -8.14 -7.55
C ILE A 84 -14.06 -7.16 -8.58
N SER A 85 -14.96 -7.63 -9.44
CA SER A 85 -15.62 -6.79 -10.44
C SER A 85 -16.41 -5.63 -9.82
N ALA A 86 -17.17 -5.87 -8.75
CA ALA A 86 -17.93 -4.84 -8.05
C ALA A 86 -17.02 -3.82 -7.34
N LEU A 87 -15.93 -4.28 -6.73
CA LEU A 87 -14.95 -3.42 -6.06
C LEU A 87 -14.17 -2.55 -7.04
N ARG A 88 -13.82 -3.08 -8.23
CA ARG A 88 -13.18 -2.29 -9.31
C ARG A 88 -14.07 -1.12 -9.75
N LEU A 89 -15.39 -1.32 -9.82
CA LEU A 89 -16.34 -0.24 -10.14
C LEU A 89 -16.40 0.83 -9.03
N ARG A 90 -16.22 0.43 -7.77
CA ARG A 90 -16.25 1.36 -6.63
C ARG A 90 -14.93 2.11 -6.44
N PHE A 91 -13.82 1.48 -6.76
CA PHE A 91 -12.46 1.99 -6.64
C PHE A 91 -11.72 1.84 -7.97
N PRO A 92 -12.13 2.58 -9.02
CA PRO A 92 -11.48 2.47 -10.31
C PRO A 92 -10.06 3.01 -10.25
N LEU A 93 -9.11 2.25 -10.79
CA LEU A 93 -7.74 2.73 -10.97
C LEU A 93 -7.71 3.79 -12.08
N LEU A 94 -7.66 5.07 -11.68
CA LEU A 94 -7.67 6.18 -12.64
C LEU A 94 -6.33 6.25 -13.38
N ALA A 95 -6.35 5.92 -14.68
CA ALA A 95 -5.19 5.90 -15.58
C ALA A 95 -4.50 7.27 -15.79
N GLY A 96 -4.98 8.36 -15.17
CA GLY A 96 -4.43 9.72 -15.31
C GLY A 96 -3.06 9.96 -14.66
N LYS A 97 -2.47 8.96 -14.00
CA LYS A 97 -1.11 9.00 -13.42
C LYS A 97 -0.07 8.17 -14.19
N ILE A 98 -0.42 7.58 -15.33
CA ILE A 98 0.50 6.75 -16.12
C ILE A 98 0.91 7.55 -17.36
N ALA A 99 2.20 7.87 -17.49
CA ALA A 99 2.77 8.25 -18.78
C ALA A 99 2.48 7.12 -19.76
N GLN A 100 1.76 7.42 -20.84
CA GLN A 100 1.36 6.45 -21.85
C GLN A 100 2.59 5.73 -22.41
N THR A 101 2.80 4.49 -21.99
CA THR A 101 3.49 3.51 -22.83
C THR A 101 2.41 2.71 -23.52
N ALA A 102 2.30 2.94 -24.84
CA ALA A 102 1.46 2.18 -25.74
C ALA A 102 1.76 0.68 -25.57
N ALA A 103 0.71 -0.14 -25.48
CA ALA A 103 0.87 -1.58 -25.49
C ALA A 103 1.53 -2.00 -26.81
N ASP A 104 2.73 -2.57 -26.74
CA ASP A 104 3.36 -3.22 -27.87
C ASP A 104 2.65 -4.58 -28.08
N PRO A 105 2.05 -4.86 -29.26
CA PRO A 105 1.38 -6.13 -29.54
C PRO A 105 2.31 -7.36 -29.55
N GLN A 106 3.62 -7.20 -29.30
CA GLN A 106 4.64 -8.26 -29.28
C GLN A 106 5.20 -8.56 -27.88
N ALA A 107 4.50 -8.12 -26.84
CA ALA A 107 4.92 -8.21 -25.44
C ALA A 107 4.95 -9.68 -24.91
N GLY A 108 6.06 -10.07 -24.25
CA GLY A 108 6.31 -11.43 -23.76
C GLY A 108 5.59 -11.77 -22.43
N PRO A 109 5.81 -12.96 -21.85
CA PRO A 109 5.07 -13.43 -20.65
C PRO A 109 5.15 -12.50 -19.42
N ASP A 110 6.23 -11.74 -19.26
CA ASP A 110 6.41 -10.78 -18.17
C ASP A 110 5.57 -9.49 -18.34
N ASP A 111 5.11 -9.18 -19.56
CA ASP A 111 4.26 -8.01 -19.83
C ASP A 111 2.77 -8.28 -19.59
N ILE A 112 2.36 -9.55 -19.46
CA ILE A 112 0.97 -9.92 -19.14
C ILE A 112 0.59 -9.33 -17.77
N GLY A 113 1.52 -9.32 -16.80
CA GLY A 113 1.31 -8.66 -15.50
C GLY A 113 1.17 -7.13 -15.59
N GLN A 114 1.82 -6.49 -16.56
CA GLN A 114 1.68 -5.03 -16.79
C GLN A 114 0.36 -4.67 -17.47
N VAL A 115 -0.17 -5.54 -18.33
CA VAL A 115 -1.48 -5.35 -18.98
C VAL A 115 -2.64 -5.64 -18.00
N GLU A 116 -2.53 -6.64 -17.13
CA GLU A 116 -3.52 -6.91 -16.08
C GLU A 116 -3.56 -5.82 -14.99
N ALA A 117 -2.42 -5.20 -14.66
CA ALA A 117 -2.35 -4.07 -13.74
C ALA A 117 -3.17 -2.83 -14.17
N ARG A 118 -3.63 -2.77 -15.43
CA ARG A 118 -4.49 -1.67 -15.93
C ARG A 118 -5.96 -1.82 -15.55
N ASN A 119 -6.36 -2.98 -15.05
CA ASN A 119 -7.76 -3.30 -14.72
C ASN A 119 -7.94 -3.76 -13.28
N VAL A 120 -7.03 -3.43 -12.35
CA VAL A 120 -7.16 -3.77 -10.93
C VAL A 120 -7.90 -2.68 -10.14
N ILE A 121 -8.36 -3.03 -8.94
CA ILE A 121 -8.85 -2.10 -7.92
C ILE A 121 -7.76 -1.06 -7.59
N ASP A 122 -8.12 0.20 -7.38
CA ASP A 122 -7.22 1.15 -6.72
C ASP A 122 -7.10 0.78 -5.23
N GLY A 123 -6.07 -0.03 -4.91
CA GLY A 123 -5.85 -0.55 -3.57
C GLY A 123 -5.57 0.55 -2.54
N LEU A 124 -4.98 1.67 -2.97
CA LEU A 124 -4.74 2.79 -2.07
C LEU A 124 -6.03 3.56 -1.78
N ALA A 125 -6.90 3.72 -2.77
CA ALA A 125 -8.23 4.29 -2.56
C ALA A 125 -9.07 3.43 -1.61
N LEU A 126 -8.95 2.09 -1.70
CA LEU A 126 -9.58 1.16 -0.77
C LEU A 126 -9.00 1.29 0.65
N VAL A 127 -7.66 1.32 0.81
CA VAL A 127 -7.02 1.58 2.13
C VAL A 127 -7.53 2.88 2.74
N ARG A 128 -7.52 3.98 1.99
CA ARG A 128 -8.02 5.29 2.46
C ARG A 128 -9.50 5.28 2.82
N HIS A 129 -10.28 4.34 2.29
CA HIS A 129 -11.66 4.16 2.68
C HIS A 129 -11.78 3.42 4.01
N LEU A 130 -11.08 2.30 4.15
CA LEU A 130 -11.08 1.44 5.33
C LEU A 130 -10.45 2.07 6.57
N THR A 131 -9.59 3.07 6.40
CA THR A 131 -8.96 3.80 7.52
C THR A 131 -9.73 5.04 7.95
N ARG A 132 -10.91 5.33 7.39
CA ARG A 132 -11.71 6.48 7.84
C ARG A 132 -12.40 6.14 9.16
N GLU A 133 -12.54 7.15 10.01
CA GLU A 133 -13.31 7.02 11.23
C GLU A 133 -14.76 6.59 10.93
N GLY A 134 -15.24 5.57 11.65
CA GLY A 134 -16.59 5.05 11.51
C GLY A 134 -16.81 4.10 10.33
N VAL A 135 -15.78 3.77 9.54
CA VAL A 135 -15.87 2.74 8.48
C VAL A 135 -15.47 1.38 9.03
N SER A 136 -16.33 0.39 8.84
CA SER A 136 -16.07 -1.01 9.15
C SER A 136 -15.02 -1.59 8.21
N GLN A 137 -14.04 -2.31 8.77
CA GLN A 137 -13.07 -3.08 7.99
C GLN A 137 -13.58 -4.48 7.62
N ILE A 138 -14.83 -4.79 7.99
CA ILE A 138 -15.52 -6.04 7.63
C ILE A 138 -16.37 -5.79 6.40
N TYR A 139 -16.35 -6.72 5.44
CA TYR A 139 -17.21 -6.65 4.25
C TYR A 139 -18.69 -6.47 4.65
N PRO A 140 -19.46 -5.55 4.02
CA PRO A 140 -19.22 -4.84 2.75
C PRO A 140 -18.49 -3.50 2.87
N PHE A 141 -17.73 -3.28 3.94
CA PHE A 141 -16.92 -2.07 4.15
C PHE A 141 -17.74 -0.77 4.17
N ASP A 142 -19.00 -0.83 4.59
CA ASP A 142 -19.95 0.29 4.51
C ASP A 142 -20.15 0.85 3.08
N ILE A 143 -19.94 0.01 2.07
CA ILE A 143 -20.19 0.34 0.67
C ILE A 143 -21.57 -0.16 0.27
N VAL A 144 -22.42 0.76 -0.17
CA VAL A 144 -23.74 0.44 -0.71
C VAL A 144 -23.62 -0.15 -2.12
N GLY A 145 -24.38 -1.22 -2.39
CA GLY A 145 -24.51 -1.80 -3.72
C GLY A 145 -23.49 -2.88 -4.07
N LEU A 146 -22.68 -3.34 -3.11
CA LEU A 146 -21.86 -4.53 -3.30
C LEU A 146 -22.73 -5.82 -3.22
N PRO A 147 -22.34 -6.90 -3.92
CA PRO A 147 -23.07 -8.17 -3.88
C PRO A 147 -23.18 -8.74 -2.45
N PRO A 148 -24.25 -9.47 -2.09
CA PRO A 148 -24.28 -10.19 -0.82
C PRO A 148 -23.19 -11.27 -0.80
N ALA A 149 -22.53 -11.44 0.35
CA ALA A 149 -21.53 -12.48 0.58
C ALA A 149 -22.06 -13.52 1.57
N ASP A 150 -21.74 -14.79 1.35
CA ASP A 150 -21.88 -15.81 2.39
C ASP A 150 -20.79 -15.66 3.47
N SER A 151 -20.83 -16.48 4.52
CA SER A 151 -19.88 -16.39 5.63
C SER A 151 -18.43 -16.63 5.19
N GLY A 152 -18.17 -17.57 4.28
CA GLY A 152 -16.83 -17.87 3.81
C GLY A 152 -16.26 -16.76 2.93
N GLN A 153 -17.11 -16.17 2.08
CA GLN A 153 -16.78 -15.02 1.24
C GLN A 153 -16.52 -13.78 2.09
N LEU A 154 -17.35 -13.54 3.12
CA LEU A 154 -17.18 -12.43 4.06
C LEU A 154 -15.83 -12.52 4.80
N ASP A 155 -15.48 -13.72 5.29
CA ASP A 155 -14.22 -13.96 5.97
C ASP A 155 -13.03 -13.77 5.03
N ALA A 156 -13.11 -14.28 3.80
CA ALA A 156 -12.07 -14.11 2.78
C ALA A 156 -11.83 -12.63 2.43
N LEU A 157 -12.89 -11.87 2.14
CA LEU A 157 -12.82 -10.45 1.80
C LEU A 157 -12.28 -9.62 2.96
N THR A 158 -12.72 -9.92 4.18
CA THR A 158 -12.27 -9.23 5.39
C THR A 158 -10.81 -9.53 5.70
N ALA A 159 -10.39 -10.78 5.57
CA ALA A 159 -8.99 -11.18 5.76
C ALA A 159 -8.07 -10.52 4.73
N GLU A 160 -8.50 -10.42 3.48
CA GLU A 160 -7.69 -9.80 2.43
C GLU A 160 -7.63 -8.27 2.57
N ALA A 161 -8.71 -7.64 3.03
CA ALA A 161 -8.70 -6.22 3.40
C ALA A 161 -7.72 -5.94 4.55
N ALA A 162 -7.66 -6.81 5.55
CA ALA A 162 -6.70 -6.69 6.65
C ALA A 162 -5.25 -6.83 6.17
N ARG A 163 -4.96 -7.75 5.24
CA ARG A 163 -3.63 -7.90 4.63
C ARG A 163 -3.24 -6.70 3.79
N LEU A 164 -4.18 -6.13 3.04
CA LEU A 164 -3.97 -4.90 2.28
C LEU A 164 -3.58 -3.72 3.19
N LEU A 165 -4.25 -3.59 4.33
CA LEU A 165 -3.91 -2.58 5.34
C LEU A 165 -2.52 -2.81 5.94
N ASP A 166 -2.17 -4.07 6.26
CA ASP A 166 -0.83 -4.41 6.77
C ASP A 166 0.27 -4.18 5.73
N ASP A 167 0.02 -4.47 4.45
CA ASP A 167 0.96 -4.21 3.35
C ASP A 167 1.25 -2.71 3.21
N ASN A 168 0.23 -1.85 3.30
CA ASN A 168 0.41 -0.40 3.25
C ASN A 168 1.16 0.12 4.50
N ASP A 169 0.81 -0.37 5.68
CA ASP A 169 1.48 -0.01 6.93
C ASP A 169 2.95 -0.45 6.94
N ALA A 170 3.25 -1.63 6.39
CA ALA A 170 4.63 -2.12 6.25
C ALA A 170 5.49 -1.21 5.35
N VAL A 171 4.89 -0.67 4.28
CA VAL A 171 5.56 0.31 3.41
C VAL A 171 5.81 1.62 4.17
N ALA A 172 4.83 2.10 4.93
CA ALA A 172 4.98 3.32 5.74
C ALA A 172 6.08 3.15 6.81
N ASP A 173 6.07 2.04 7.53
CA ASP A 173 7.07 1.68 8.53
C ASP A 173 8.48 1.62 7.96
N LEU A 174 8.63 0.95 6.81
CA LEU A 174 9.92 0.86 6.14
C LEU A 174 10.40 2.23 5.65
N ALA A 175 9.50 3.06 5.11
CA ALA A 175 9.84 4.41 4.67
C ALA A 175 10.29 5.30 5.83
N VAL A 176 9.62 5.24 6.98
CA VAL A 176 10.01 5.95 8.21
C VAL A 176 11.37 5.45 8.71
N ALA A 177 11.57 4.13 8.78
CA ALA A 177 12.82 3.55 9.24
C ALA A 177 14.01 3.92 8.35
N GLU A 178 13.83 3.86 7.03
CA GLU A 178 14.86 4.22 6.06
C GLU A 178 15.17 5.72 6.12
N SER A 179 14.15 6.58 6.24
CA SER A 179 14.34 8.03 6.35
C SER A 179 15.12 8.40 7.61
N ALA A 180 14.79 7.79 8.75
CA ALA A 180 15.54 7.95 9.99
C ALA A 180 16.98 7.45 9.86
N HIS A 181 17.19 6.31 9.19
CA HIS A 181 18.52 5.77 8.93
C HIS A 181 19.37 6.71 8.07
N GLN A 182 18.81 7.21 6.96
CA GLN A 182 19.51 8.12 6.06
C GLN A 182 19.82 9.46 6.73
N ALA A 183 18.90 9.99 7.54
CA ALA A 183 19.14 11.21 8.32
C ALA A 183 20.31 11.03 9.31
N LEU A 184 20.35 9.90 10.04
CA LEU A 184 21.47 9.57 10.94
C LEU A 184 22.79 9.37 10.19
N ALA A 185 22.74 8.88 8.95
CA ALA A 185 23.91 8.75 8.09
C ALA A 185 24.34 10.07 7.43
N GLY A 186 23.66 11.19 7.70
CA GLY A 186 23.94 12.51 7.13
C GLY A 186 23.40 12.71 5.71
N ASN A 187 22.64 11.77 5.17
CA ASN A 187 22.08 11.81 3.81
C ASN A 187 20.67 12.40 3.82
N VAL A 188 20.54 13.68 4.19
CA VAL A 188 19.22 14.32 4.41
C VAL A 188 18.42 14.44 3.11
N GLU A 189 19.05 14.69 1.96
CA GLU A 189 18.31 14.71 0.68
C GLU A 189 17.71 13.34 0.34
N ARG A 190 18.43 12.25 0.65
CA ARG A 190 17.93 10.89 0.42
C ARG A 190 16.79 10.54 1.38
N ALA A 191 16.87 10.99 2.62
CA ALA A 191 15.76 10.84 3.58
C ALA A 191 14.49 11.55 3.09
N SER A 192 14.63 12.80 2.59
CA SER A 192 13.50 13.56 2.03
C SER A 192 12.92 12.90 0.80
N ALA A 193 13.78 12.42 -0.12
CA ALA A 193 13.33 11.77 -1.35
C ALA A 193 12.50 10.49 -1.09
N THR A 194 12.87 9.71 -0.07
CA THR A 194 12.10 8.51 0.35
C THR A 194 10.70 8.88 0.82
N LEU A 195 10.58 9.92 1.65
CA LEU A 195 9.29 10.41 2.14
C LEU A 195 8.44 11.02 1.02
N ASP A 196 9.05 11.82 0.13
CA ASP A 196 8.36 12.45 -1.00
C ASP A 196 7.81 11.43 -2.00
N ALA A 197 8.56 10.35 -2.25
CA ALA A 197 8.11 9.27 -3.13
C ALA A 197 6.85 8.59 -2.57
N TYR A 198 6.80 8.35 -1.26
CA TYR A 198 5.63 7.81 -0.59
C TYR A 198 4.46 8.82 -0.55
N ALA A 199 4.74 10.09 -0.22
CA ALA A 199 3.73 11.14 -0.09
C ALA A 199 3.02 11.47 -1.42
N LYS A 200 3.74 11.51 -2.54
CA LYS A 200 3.17 11.83 -3.86
C LYS A 200 2.10 10.83 -4.32
N ASP A 201 2.20 9.59 -3.89
CA ASP A 201 1.16 8.60 -4.12
C ASP A 201 0.17 8.52 -2.96
N GLY A 202 0.64 8.71 -1.72
CA GLY A 202 -0.10 8.61 -0.46
C GLY A 202 -1.07 9.75 -0.13
N LEU A 203 -0.94 10.95 -0.73
CA LEU A 203 -1.92 12.03 -0.54
C LEU A 203 -3.09 11.97 -1.53
N PRO A 204 -4.35 12.12 -1.07
CA PRO A 204 -5.45 12.43 -1.97
C PRO A 204 -5.15 13.75 -2.71
N PRO A 205 -5.66 13.96 -3.94
CA PRO A 205 -5.52 15.26 -4.60
C PRO A 205 -6.09 16.34 -3.67
N GLU A 206 -5.38 17.48 -3.57
CA GLU A 206 -5.85 18.66 -2.84
C GLU A 206 -7.31 18.91 -3.21
N PRO A 207 -8.23 19.06 -2.24
CA PRO A 207 -9.61 19.37 -2.55
C PRO A 207 -9.61 20.66 -3.36
N THR A 208 -10.16 20.61 -4.57
CA THR A 208 -10.32 21.78 -5.42
C THR A 208 -11.16 22.79 -4.62
N ARG A 209 -10.52 23.78 -4.01
CA ARG A 209 -11.24 24.92 -3.46
C ARG A 209 -11.81 25.66 -4.67
N HIS A 210 -13.06 25.38 -5.00
CA HIS A 210 -13.83 26.30 -5.80
C HIS A 210 -13.88 27.60 -5.01
N ALA A 211 -13.04 28.57 -5.41
CA ALA A 211 -13.20 29.95 -5.00
C ALA A 211 -14.57 30.39 -5.52
N GLN A 212 -15.57 30.35 -4.63
CA GLN A 212 -16.82 31.07 -4.87
C GLN A 212 -16.44 32.55 -4.88
N THR A 213 -16.55 33.14 -6.08
CA THR A 213 -16.53 34.59 -6.28
C THR A 213 -17.97 35.09 -6.18
#